data_AF-A0A0E0D4M0-F1
#
_entry.id   AF-A0A0E0D4M0-F1
#
_cell.length_a   1.000
_cell.length_b   1.000
_cell.length_c   1.000
_cell.angle_alpha   90.00
_cell.angle_beta   90.00
_cell.angle_gamma   90.00
#
_symmetry.space_group_name_H-M   'P 1'
#
loop_
_entity.id
_entity.type
_entity.pdbx_description
1 polymer ?
#
loop_
_entity_poly.entity_id
_entity_poly.type
_entity_poly.pdbx_seq_one_letter_code
_entity_poly.pdbx_strand_id
1 'polypeptide(L)'
;MAPAAPAAVVASADANAVEVCRIVKGQRYSRKLNERQVTRILKLARVTPEKRENSILEVANKNNYGNDYHAKEFGIGVTNQLALVNARVLPAPKLKYHDSGEETVCDPSIGQWNMNKKRMLNGGSINYWACLTFASCMHLAEVRIFCKELVRVCNNIGMQITGEPCVRIRQARQDHLDAAVRDIHRQSAEFISQKGVIGQQLELLVIVLPDANATVFYGRIKRLCETELGVITQCCLAKNVQNVREQYLRNLALKINVKVVASMDWPEVSKYKCSVSSQSHREEIIADLFTEVEDSQNRLVYGGMIRDGVSEGQFSQVLLNEMDAIRKACASIEEGYLPPVTFVVVQKRHHTRLFPEDHHASNQMDRSRNILPGNKPPHALPCSIRREQFQRRCVANIDLPFVLHFLRCTMRTWRHYLEEGSLPDQGSSSASAAGGSRRNDRGVPVKPLPEIKENVKQFLFYC
;
A
#
# COMPACT_ATOMS: atom_id res chain seq x y z
N MET A 1 55.00 1.78 2.95
CA MET A 1 54.29 2.19 4.18
C MET A 1 52.80 2.03 3.93
N ALA A 2 52.14 1.11 4.62
CA ALA A 2 50.67 1.07 4.61
C ALA A 2 50.15 2.29 5.41
N PRO A 3 49.09 2.99 4.96
CA PRO A 3 48.57 4.14 5.68
C PRO A 3 48.04 3.71 7.05
N ALA A 4 48.32 4.53 8.07
CA ALA A 4 47.83 4.30 9.43
C ALA A 4 46.29 4.21 9.44
N ALA A 5 45.76 3.15 10.04
CA ALA A 5 44.32 2.95 10.14
C ALA A 5 43.69 4.02 11.06
N PRO A 6 42.46 4.48 10.79
CA PRO A 6 41.78 5.47 11.62
C PRO A 6 41.53 4.93 13.05
N ALA A 7 41.57 5.81 14.05
CA ALA A 7 41.27 5.49 15.45
C ALA A 7 39.78 5.69 15.78
N ALA A 8 39.24 4.91 16.72
CA ALA A 8 37.89 5.08 17.24
C ALA A 8 37.93 5.97 18.49
N VAL A 9 37.17 7.05 18.48
CA VAL A 9 37.00 7.94 19.64
C VAL A 9 35.76 7.51 20.41
N VAL A 10 35.94 7.14 21.66
CA VAL A 10 34.84 6.84 22.60
C VAL A 10 34.53 8.12 23.39
N ALA A 11 33.40 8.18 24.10
CA ALA A 11 32.96 9.39 24.80
C ALA A 11 33.89 9.81 25.97
N SER A 12 34.75 8.92 26.47
CA SER A 12 35.93 9.29 27.27
C SER A 12 37.07 9.60 26.31
N ALA A 13 37.91 10.60 26.61
CA ALA A 13 38.95 11.16 25.71
C ALA A 13 40.06 10.18 25.25
N ASP A 14 39.87 8.88 25.44
CA ASP A 14 40.80 7.83 25.05
C ASP A 14 40.52 7.38 23.61
N ALA A 15 41.45 7.71 22.71
CA ALA A 15 41.44 7.21 21.34
C ALA A 15 42.02 5.79 21.32
N ASN A 16 41.18 4.81 20.98
CA ASN A 16 41.62 3.42 20.82
C ASN A 16 41.85 3.12 19.34
N ALA A 17 42.90 2.35 19.02
CA ALA A 17 43.07 1.82 17.68
C ALA A 17 41.86 0.93 17.32
N VAL A 18 41.33 1.06 16.10
CA VAL A 18 40.15 0.29 15.67
C VAL A 18 40.42 -1.22 15.73
N GLU A 19 41.66 -1.64 15.56
CA GLU A 19 42.11 -3.04 15.62
C GLU A 19 41.98 -3.70 17.00
N VAL A 20 42.01 -2.91 18.09
CA VAL A 20 41.79 -3.42 19.46
C VAL A 20 40.33 -3.31 19.92
N CYS A 21 39.47 -2.70 19.11
CA CYS A 21 38.06 -2.52 19.42
C CYS A 21 37.22 -3.72 18.95
N ARG A 22 36.26 -4.16 19.78
CA ARG A 22 35.26 -5.17 19.42
C ARG A 22 33.85 -4.61 19.56
N ILE A 23 32.98 -4.93 18.61
CA ILE A 23 31.57 -4.55 18.68
C ILE A 23 30.90 -5.38 19.78
N VAL A 24 30.35 -4.70 20.79
CA VAL A 24 29.58 -5.35 21.87
C VAL A 24 28.38 -6.08 21.28
N LYS A 25 28.15 -7.33 21.73
CA LYS A 25 27.05 -8.17 21.27
C LYS A 25 25.69 -7.61 21.74
N GLY A 26 24.62 -7.94 21.02
CA GLY A 26 23.24 -7.56 21.40
C GLY A 26 22.81 -6.14 20.98
N GLN A 27 23.66 -5.38 20.30
CA GLN A 27 23.31 -4.05 19.81
C GLN A 27 22.35 -4.13 18.60
N ARG A 28 21.20 -3.45 18.71
CA ARG A 28 20.23 -3.35 17.63
C ARG A 28 20.74 -2.45 16.51
N TYR A 29 20.70 -2.94 15.27
CA TYR A 29 20.95 -2.10 14.10
C TYR A 29 19.75 -1.17 13.84
N SER A 30 19.99 0.15 13.86
CA SER A 30 18.94 1.17 13.78
C SER A 30 18.78 1.80 12.39
N ARG A 31 19.78 1.64 11.50
CA ARG A 31 19.77 2.23 10.16
C ARG A 31 18.95 1.40 9.17
N LYS A 32 18.53 2.04 8.06
CA LYS A 32 17.83 1.35 6.97
C LYS A 32 18.78 0.35 6.30
N LEU A 33 18.30 -0.88 6.16
CA LEU A 33 19.02 -1.94 5.48
C LEU A 33 18.96 -1.76 3.96
N ASN A 34 20.03 -2.15 3.26
CA ASN A 34 20.02 -2.14 1.80
C ASN A 34 19.17 -3.29 1.22
N GLU A 35 18.81 -3.22 -0.07
CA GLU A 35 17.88 -4.19 -0.69
C GLU A 35 18.37 -5.65 -0.60
N ARG A 36 19.69 -5.87 -0.71
CA ARG A 36 20.30 -7.21 -0.59
C ARG A 36 20.13 -7.75 0.83
N GLN A 37 20.40 -6.93 1.84
CA GLN A 37 20.24 -7.27 3.26
C GLN A 37 18.77 -7.54 3.61
N VAL A 38 17.85 -6.67 3.16
CA VAL A 38 16.40 -6.85 3.33
C VAL A 38 15.95 -8.17 2.71
N THR A 39 16.36 -8.45 1.47
CA THR A 39 16.01 -9.69 0.78
C THR A 39 16.53 -10.91 1.53
N ARG A 40 17.76 -10.86 2.05
CA ARG A 40 18.34 -11.95 2.85
C ARG A 40 17.54 -12.19 4.14
N ILE A 41 17.21 -11.13 4.87
CA ILE A 41 16.40 -11.22 6.09
C ILE A 41 15.00 -11.76 5.79
N LEU A 42 14.36 -11.30 4.71
CA LEU A 42 13.04 -11.81 4.30
C LEU A 42 13.10 -13.31 3.96
N LYS A 43 14.14 -13.77 3.27
CA LYS A 43 14.35 -15.19 2.99
C LYS A 43 14.55 -16.00 4.27
N LEU A 44 15.32 -15.49 5.23
CA LEU A 44 15.55 -16.15 6.52
C LEU A 44 14.29 -16.17 7.40
N ALA A 45 13.50 -15.10 7.40
CA ALA A 45 12.28 -14.98 8.20
C ALA A 45 11.08 -15.75 7.60
N ARG A 46 11.19 -16.20 6.35
CA ARG A 46 10.17 -17.00 5.66
C ARG A 46 10.28 -18.46 6.11
N VAL A 47 9.52 -18.78 7.15
CA VAL A 47 9.37 -20.14 7.69
C VAL A 47 7.95 -20.63 7.52
N THR A 48 7.76 -21.94 7.39
CA THR A 48 6.44 -22.57 7.34
C THR A 48 5.74 -22.46 8.70
N PRO A 49 4.40 -22.55 8.74
CA PRO A 49 3.64 -22.49 10.00
C PRO A 49 4.09 -23.54 11.01
N GLU A 50 4.24 -24.79 10.59
CA GLU A 50 4.77 -25.90 11.39
C GLU A 50 6.14 -25.58 12.02
N LYS A 51 7.11 -25.10 11.22
CA LYS A 51 8.44 -24.73 11.74
C LYS A 51 8.37 -23.56 12.72
N ARG A 52 7.47 -22.61 12.47
CA ARG A 52 7.26 -21.46 13.35
C ARG A 52 6.61 -21.88 14.67
N GLU A 53 5.63 -22.77 14.63
CA GLU A 53 4.98 -23.36 15.80
C GLU A 53 6.01 -24.09 16.68
N ASN A 54 6.80 -24.97 16.09
CA ASN A 54 7.85 -25.71 16.79
C ASN A 54 8.89 -24.76 17.41
N SER A 55 9.31 -23.71 16.69
CA SER A 55 10.24 -22.72 17.22
C SER A 55 9.67 -21.93 18.41
N ILE A 56 8.37 -21.64 18.41
CA ILE A 56 7.70 -20.97 19.53
C ILE A 56 7.66 -21.89 20.76
N LEU A 57 7.28 -23.15 20.55
CA LEU A 57 7.24 -24.17 21.62
C LEU A 57 8.62 -24.44 22.20
N GLU A 58 9.65 -24.52 21.36
CA GLU A 58 11.04 -24.69 21.79
C GLU A 58 11.49 -23.53 22.68
N VAL A 59 11.20 -22.27 22.30
CA VAL A 59 11.53 -21.10 23.11
C VAL A 59 10.77 -21.11 24.43
N ALA A 60 9.47 -21.44 24.43
CA ALA A 60 8.67 -21.52 25.65
C ALA A 60 9.20 -22.60 26.62
N ASN A 61 9.52 -23.78 26.10
CA ASN A 61 10.09 -24.88 26.89
C ASN A 61 11.48 -24.54 27.42
N LYS A 62 12.36 -23.95 26.59
CA LYS A 62 13.71 -23.56 26.98
C LYS A 62 13.71 -22.51 28.09
N ASN A 63 12.80 -21.55 28.03
CA ASN A 63 12.72 -20.48 29.03
C ASN A 63 12.02 -20.93 30.31
N ASN A 64 11.29 -22.05 30.29
CA ASN A 64 10.66 -22.68 31.44
C ASN A 64 9.84 -21.70 32.30
N TYR A 65 8.98 -20.91 31.65
CA TYR A 65 8.20 -19.85 32.31
C TYR A 65 7.32 -20.34 33.46
N GLY A 66 6.88 -21.59 33.43
CA GLY A 66 6.11 -22.19 34.54
C GLY A 66 6.91 -22.35 35.84
N ASN A 67 8.24 -22.31 35.77
CA ASN A 67 9.12 -22.37 36.94
C ASN A 67 9.72 -21.02 37.35
N ASP A 68 9.30 -19.93 36.72
CA ASP A 68 9.74 -18.59 37.08
C ASP A 68 9.36 -18.26 38.53
N TYR A 69 10.36 -17.80 39.31
CA TYR A 69 10.19 -17.51 40.73
C TYR A 69 9.14 -16.41 40.95
N HIS A 70 9.22 -15.33 40.18
CA HIS A 70 8.31 -14.20 40.32
C HIS A 70 6.89 -14.59 39.92
N ALA A 71 6.71 -15.32 38.82
CA ALA A 71 5.39 -15.80 38.41
C ALA A 71 4.72 -16.63 39.53
N LYS A 72 5.46 -17.53 40.18
CA LYS A 72 4.96 -18.34 41.29
C LYS A 72 4.62 -17.52 42.54
N GLU A 73 5.44 -16.52 42.87
CA GLU A 73 5.18 -15.60 43.99
C GLU A 73 3.84 -14.86 43.82
N PHE A 74 3.49 -14.49 42.58
CA PHE A 74 2.19 -13.90 42.24
C PHE A 74 1.08 -14.93 41.99
N GLY A 75 1.30 -16.23 42.23
CA GLY A 75 0.31 -17.29 42.01
C GLY A 75 -0.04 -17.55 40.53
N ILE A 76 0.84 -17.15 39.60
CA ILE A 76 0.64 -17.29 38.16
C ILE A 76 1.19 -18.62 37.67
N GLY A 77 0.31 -19.49 37.15
CA GLY A 77 0.70 -20.71 36.44
C GLY A 77 0.78 -20.46 34.93
N VAL A 78 1.91 -20.79 34.31
CA VAL A 78 2.11 -20.67 32.86
C VAL A 78 2.25 -22.07 32.24
N THR A 79 1.38 -22.38 31.28
CA THR A 79 1.47 -23.62 30.48
C THR A 79 2.35 -23.42 29.25
N ASN A 80 3.08 -24.48 28.88
CA ASN A 80 3.89 -24.51 27.65
C ASN A 80 3.10 -25.04 26.44
N GLN A 81 1.80 -25.30 26.59
CA GLN A 81 0.93 -25.75 25.51
C GLN A 81 0.24 -24.57 24.83
N LEU A 82 0.05 -24.66 23.52
CA LEU A 82 -0.75 -23.70 22.77
C LEU A 82 -2.24 -23.93 23.08
N ALA A 83 -2.97 -22.85 23.37
CA ALA A 83 -4.41 -22.89 23.61
C ALA A 83 -5.17 -23.41 22.37
N LEU A 84 -6.32 -24.08 22.53
CA LEU A 84 -7.18 -24.60 21.44
C LEU A 84 -8.40 -23.67 21.17
N VAL A 85 -8.72 -23.34 19.90
CA VAL A 85 -9.98 -22.66 19.45
C VAL A 85 -10.80 -23.57 18.55
N ASN A 86 -12.11 -23.43 18.64
CA ASN A 86 -12.97 -23.72 17.50
C ASN A 86 -13.00 -22.53 16.52
N ALA A 87 -12.70 -22.77 15.25
CA ALA A 87 -12.78 -21.75 14.22
C ALA A 87 -13.76 -22.12 13.10
N ARG A 88 -14.27 -21.10 12.43
CA ARG A 88 -15.11 -21.26 11.24
C ARG A 88 -14.45 -20.54 10.08
N VAL A 89 -14.45 -21.19 8.94
CA VAL A 89 -13.97 -20.61 7.70
C VAL A 89 -15.19 -20.20 6.90
N LEU A 90 -15.26 -18.91 6.57
CA LEU A 90 -16.42 -18.34 5.90
C LEU A 90 -16.48 -18.78 4.43
N PRO A 91 -17.68 -18.81 3.82
CA PRO A 91 -17.80 -18.98 2.38
C PRO A 91 -17.34 -17.71 1.66
N ALA A 92 -16.72 -17.88 0.49
CA ALA A 92 -16.30 -16.76 -0.34
C ALA A 92 -17.51 -16.06 -0.96
N PRO A 93 -17.52 -14.71 -1.01
CA PRO A 93 -18.48 -14.02 -1.86
C PRO A 93 -18.17 -14.34 -3.33
N LYS A 94 -19.24 -14.48 -4.13
CA LYS A 94 -19.10 -14.62 -5.58
C LYS A 94 -18.70 -13.28 -6.19
N LEU A 95 -17.74 -13.29 -7.11
CA LEU A 95 -17.31 -12.09 -7.82
C LEU A 95 -18.12 -11.94 -9.11
N LYS A 96 -18.82 -10.81 -9.26
CA LYS A 96 -19.56 -10.46 -10.48
C LYS A 96 -18.66 -9.72 -11.47
N TYR A 97 -18.79 -10.09 -12.74
CA TYR A 97 -18.14 -9.48 -13.90
C TYR A 97 -19.19 -9.01 -14.91
N HIS A 98 -18.76 -8.34 -15.98
CA HIS A 98 -19.67 -7.82 -16.99
C HIS A 98 -20.35 -8.95 -17.78
N ASP A 99 -21.63 -8.76 -18.11
CA ASP A 99 -22.46 -9.78 -18.75
C ASP A 99 -22.02 -10.12 -20.18
N SER A 100 -21.24 -9.25 -20.82
CA SER A 100 -20.64 -9.52 -22.13
C SER A 100 -19.36 -10.37 -22.08
N GLY A 101 -18.92 -10.82 -20.90
CA GLY A 101 -17.81 -11.76 -20.76
C GLY A 101 -18.27 -13.19 -20.97
N GLU A 102 -17.36 -14.10 -21.34
CA GLU A 102 -17.66 -15.55 -21.36
C GLU A 102 -17.99 -16.07 -19.95
N GLU A 103 -17.31 -15.52 -18.93
CA GLU A 103 -17.59 -15.79 -17.52
C GLU A 103 -18.06 -14.51 -16.81
N THR A 104 -19.29 -14.53 -16.30
CA THR A 104 -19.95 -13.38 -15.64
C THR A 104 -19.91 -13.46 -14.12
N VAL A 105 -19.67 -14.65 -13.55
CA VAL A 105 -19.54 -14.88 -12.12
C VAL A 105 -18.35 -15.80 -11.86
N CYS A 106 -17.56 -15.50 -10.83
CA CYS A 106 -16.40 -16.30 -10.43
C CYS A 106 -16.46 -16.63 -8.94
N ASP A 107 -16.29 -17.91 -8.61
CA ASP A 107 -16.08 -18.38 -7.24
C ASP A 107 -14.57 -18.33 -6.92
N PRO A 108 -14.11 -17.47 -5.99
CA PRO A 108 -12.71 -17.41 -5.63
C PRO A 108 -12.24 -18.71 -4.99
N SER A 109 -11.11 -19.24 -5.44
CA SER A 109 -10.51 -20.44 -4.86
C SER A 109 -9.39 -20.05 -3.92
N ILE A 110 -9.54 -20.30 -2.62
CA ILE A 110 -8.52 -20.01 -1.59
C ILE A 110 -8.08 -18.53 -1.66
N GLY A 111 -9.04 -17.62 -1.83
CA GLY A 111 -8.76 -16.18 -1.94
C GLY A 111 -8.05 -15.75 -3.22
N GLN A 112 -7.96 -16.60 -4.24
CA GLN A 112 -7.35 -16.29 -5.53
C GLN A 112 -8.38 -16.39 -6.66
N TRP A 113 -8.23 -15.49 -7.64
CA TRP A 113 -9.00 -15.46 -8.88
C TRP A 113 -8.14 -14.83 -9.99
N ASN A 114 -8.58 -14.96 -11.24
CA ASN A 114 -7.93 -14.36 -12.40
C ASN A 114 -8.97 -13.67 -13.31
N MET A 115 -8.48 -12.92 -14.30
CA MET A 115 -9.31 -12.21 -15.28
C MET A 115 -9.49 -12.99 -16.59
N ASN A 116 -9.12 -14.29 -16.64
CA ASN A 116 -9.23 -15.06 -17.87
C ASN A 116 -10.71 -15.21 -18.23
N LYS A 117 -11.06 -14.99 -19.50
CA LYS A 117 -12.42 -15.09 -20.06
C LYS A 117 -13.45 -14.14 -19.44
N LYS A 118 -13.01 -13.17 -18.63
CA LYS A 118 -13.85 -12.21 -17.91
C LYS A 118 -13.63 -10.80 -18.44
N ARG A 119 -14.67 -9.97 -18.36
CA ARG A 119 -14.61 -8.54 -18.65
C ARG A 119 -14.97 -7.74 -17.41
N MET A 120 -14.28 -6.63 -17.18
CA MET A 120 -14.52 -5.76 -16.03
C MET A 120 -15.93 -5.22 -16.05
N LEU A 121 -16.55 -5.12 -14.86
CA LEU A 121 -17.91 -4.61 -14.70
C LEU A 121 -18.09 -3.22 -15.33
N ASN A 122 -17.17 -2.31 -15.03
CA ASN A 122 -17.14 -0.95 -15.56
C ASN A 122 -15.82 -0.73 -16.30
N GLY A 123 -15.82 -0.88 -17.61
CA GLY A 123 -14.68 -0.57 -18.47
C GLY A 123 -14.64 0.91 -18.82
N GLY A 124 -13.54 1.59 -18.51
CA GLY A 124 -13.32 2.99 -18.87
C GLY A 124 -12.97 3.17 -20.35
N SER A 125 -13.25 4.37 -20.86
CA SER A 125 -12.88 4.79 -22.22
C SER A 125 -11.71 5.77 -22.16
N ILE A 126 -10.75 5.62 -23.06
CA ILE A 126 -9.56 6.47 -23.19
C ILE A 126 -9.35 6.77 -24.67
N ASN A 127 -9.69 7.99 -25.07
CA ASN A 127 -9.57 8.47 -26.44
C ASN A 127 -8.17 8.99 -26.72
N TYR A 128 -7.58 9.73 -25.77
CA TYR A 128 -6.30 10.40 -25.93
C TYR A 128 -5.29 9.92 -24.90
N TRP A 129 -4.28 9.18 -25.36
CA TRP A 129 -3.18 8.70 -24.53
C TRP A 129 -1.83 8.84 -25.24
N ALA A 130 -0.76 8.88 -24.45
CA ALA A 130 0.61 9.02 -24.94
C ALA A 130 1.57 8.09 -24.18
N CYS A 131 2.77 7.90 -24.72
CA CYS A 131 3.82 7.11 -24.08
C CYS A 131 5.20 7.80 -24.11
N LEU A 132 5.85 7.81 -22.95
CA LEU A 132 7.20 8.32 -22.75
C LEU A 132 8.09 7.24 -22.11
N THR A 133 9.30 7.03 -22.62
CA THR A 133 10.28 6.12 -22.01
C THR A 133 11.54 6.84 -21.55
N PHE A 134 11.96 6.52 -20.32
CA PHE A 134 13.23 6.94 -19.72
C PHE A 134 14.25 5.80 -19.64
N ALA A 135 13.93 4.64 -20.22
CA ALA A 135 14.81 3.49 -20.28
C ALA A 135 15.78 3.64 -21.47
N SER A 136 17.07 3.87 -21.18
CA SER A 136 18.10 4.05 -22.22
C SER A 136 18.47 2.74 -22.94
N CYS A 137 18.26 1.59 -22.31
CA CYS A 137 18.65 0.27 -22.81
C CYS A 137 17.59 -0.43 -23.67
N MET A 138 16.62 0.31 -24.21
CA MET A 138 15.46 -0.26 -24.89
C MET A 138 15.24 0.38 -26.26
N HIS A 139 14.88 -0.43 -27.25
CA HIS A 139 14.54 0.07 -28.57
C HIS A 139 13.08 0.56 -28.60
N LEU A 140 12.83 1.69 -29.27
CA LEU A 140 11.48 2.25 -29.41
C LEU A 140 10.48 1.28 -30.08
N ALA A 141 10.96 0.34 -30.90
CA ALA A 141 10.12 -0.70 -31.48
C ALA A 141 9.52 -1.64 -30.43
N GLU A 142 10.29 -2.01 -29.40
CA GLU A 142 9.83 -2.86 -28.30
C GLU A 142 8.75 -2.16 -27.47
N VAL A 143 8.95 -0.86 -27.19
CA VAL A 143 7.96 -0.03 -26.48
C VAL A 143 6.66 0.07 -27.27
N ARG A 144 6.73 0.21 -28.60
CA ARG A 144 5.55 0.22 -29.48
C ARG A 144 4.79 -1.10 -29.43
N ILE A 145 5.50 -2.23 -29.52
CA ILE A 145 4.89 -3.57 -29.42
C ILE A 145 4.20 -3.72 -28.06
N PHE A 146 4.88 -3.34 -26.97
CA PHE A 146 4.30 -3.37 -25.63
C PHE A 146 3.02 -2.54 -25.53
N CYS A 147 3.01 -1.31 -26.06
CA CYS A 147 1.82 -0.47 -26.00
C CYS A 147 0.65 -1.06 -26.81
N LYS A 148 0.92 -1.64 -27.99
CA LYS A 148 -0.10 -2.33 -28.80
C LYS A 148 -0.71 -3.52 -28.05
N GLU A 149 0.14 -4.33 -27.42
CA GLU A 149 -0.31 -5.47 -26.61
C GLU A 149 -1.09 -5.02 -25.37
N LEU A 150 -0.69 -3.92 -24.72
CA LEU A 150 -1.41 -3.34 -23.60
C LEU A 150 -2.81 -2.88 -24.02
N VAL A 151 -2.93 -2.12 -25.10
CA VAL A 151 -4.22 -1.65 -25.64
C VAL A 151 -5.12 -2.83 -26.01
N ARG A 152 -4.57 -3.85 -26.68
CA ARG A 152 -5.28 -5.09 -27.00
C ARG A 152 -5.84 -5.75 -25.74
N VAL A 153 -5.02 -5.90 -24.70
CA VAL A 153 -5.46 -6.52 -23.44
C VAL A 153 -6.53 -5.67 -22.74
N CYS A 154 -6.36 -4.34 -22.66
CA CYS A 154 -7.36 -3.44 -22.09
C CYS A 154 -8.73 -3.57 -22.79
N ASN A 155 -8.74 -3.60 -24.12
CA ASN A 155 -9.96 -3.75 -24.90
C ASN A 155 -10.61 -5.12 -24.73
N ASN A 156 -9.80 -6.19 -24.68
CA ASN A 156 -10.29 -7.54 -24.43
C ASN A 156 -11.00 -7.66 -23.08
N ILE A 157 -10.48 -7.04 -22.03
CA ILE A 157 -11.05 -7.09 -20.69
C ILE A 157 -12.14 -6.04 -20.43
N GLY A 158 -12.59 -5.31 -21.44
CA GLY A 158 -13.80 -4.46 -21.36
C GLY A 158 -13.58 -2.95 -21.43
N MET A 159 -12.33 -2.46 -21.48
CA MET A 159 -12.07 -1.03 -21.69
C MET A 159 -12.26 -0.65 -23.16
N GLN A 160 -12.26 0.66 -23.44
CA GLN A 160 -12.28 1.21 -24.80
C GLN A 160 -11.11 2.19 -24.97
N ILE A 161 -9.97 1.71 -25.42
CA ILE A 161 -8.76 2.52 -25.63
C ILE A 161 -8.46 2.63 -27.13
N THR A 162 -8.20 3.85 -27.60
CA THR A 162 -7.73 4.12 -28.97
C THR A 162 -6.45 3.34 -29.29
N GLY A 163 -6.38 2.75 -30.49
CA GLY A 163 -5.31 1.83 -30.90
C GLY A 163 -3.89 2.40 -30.87
N GLU A 164 -3.70 3.66 -31.28
CA GLU A 164 -2.40 4.33 -31.37
C GLU A 164 -2.35 5.56 -30.45
N PRO A 165 -1.18 5.93 -29.92
CA PRO A 165 -1.04 7.12 -29.09
C PRO A 165 -1.24 8.40 -29.90
N CYS A 166 -1.74 9.45 -29.27
CA CYS A 166 -2.03 10.73 -29.93
C CYS A 166 -0.78 11.46 -30.44
N VAL A 167 0.38 11.15 -29.86
CA VAL A 167 1.69 11.67 -30.26
C VAL A 167 2.70 10.52 -30.37
N ARG A 168 3.77 10.74 -31.15
CA ARG A 168 4.83 9.75 -31.34
C ARG A 168 5.49 9.41 -30.00
N ILE A 169 5.64 8.10 -29.73
CA ILE A 169 6.37 7.61 -28.55
C ILE A 169 7.78 8.19 -28.53
N ARG A 170 8.13 8.84 -27.41
CA ARG A 170 9.40 9.54 -27.23
C ARG A 170 10.28 8.80 -26.22
N GLN A 171 11.58 8.75 -26.50
CA GLN A 171 12.60 8.37 -25.52
C GLN A 171 13.28 9.65 -25.01
N ALA A 172 13.37 9.78 -23.70
CA ALA A 172 13.98 10.92 -23.04
C ALA A 172 15.05 10.46 -22.05
N ARG A 173 16.02 11.33 -21.81
CA ARG A 173 17.04 11.13 -20.79
C ARG A 173 16.49 11.55 -19.42
N GLN A 174 16.99 10.90 -18.37
CA GLN A 174 16.51 11.05 -16.99
C GLN A 174 16.82 12.43 -16.38
N ASP A 175 17.89 13.07 -16.84
CA ASP A 175 18.30 14.44 -16.49
C ASP A 175 17.28 15.50 -16.94
N HIS A 176 16.49 15.21 -17.98
CA HIS A 176 15.48 16.11 -18.54
C HIS A 176 14.04 15.67 -18.29
N LEU A 177 13.78 14.98 -17.16
CA LEU A 177 12.47 14.40 -16.83
C LEU A 177 11.32 15.40 -16.96
N ASP A 178 11.38 16.52 -16.25
CA ASP A 178 10.28 17.48 -16.22
C ASP A 178 10.02 18.10 -17.60
N ALA A 179 11.09 18.44 -18.32
CA ALA A 179 11.00 19.01 -19.66
C ALA A 179 10.36 18.01 -20.64
N ALA A 180 10.73 16.73 -20.55
CA ALA A 180 10.17 15.68 -21.40
C ALA A 180 8.68 15.42 -21.12
N VAL A 181 8.29 15.39 -19.84
CA VAL A 181 6.88 15.21 -19.45
C VAL A 181 6.02 16.42 -19.87
N ARG A 182 6.52 17.65 -19.66
CA ARG A 182 5.80 18.86 -20.09
C ARG A 182 5.70 18.96 -21.61
N ASP A 183 6.74 18.58 -22.34
CA ASP A 183 6.76 18.60 -23.79
C ASP A 183 5.76 17.60 -24.40
N ILE A 184 5.74 16.34 -23.93
CA ILE A 184 4.78 15.35 -24.44
C ILE A 184 3.33 15.75 -24.10
N HIS A 185 3.11 16.35 -22.93
CA HIS A 185 1.81 16.89 -22.55
C HIS A 185 1.37 18.02 -23.49
N ARG A 186 2.25 18.99 -23.74
CA ARG A 186 2.00 20.11 -24.66
C ARG A 186 1.69 19.63 -26.08
N GLN A 187 2.51 18.74 -26.64
CA GLN A 187 2.28 18.20 -27.98
C GLN A 187 0.96 17.44 -28.07
N SER A 188 0.58 16.73 -27.00
CA SER A 188 -0.72 16.05 -26.94
C SER A 188 -1.87 17.06 -26.94
N ALA A 189 -1.77 18.14 -26.18
CA ALA A 189 -2.77 19.21 -26.15
C ALA A 189 -2.91 19.92 -27.50
N GLU A 190 -1.79 20.18 -28.20
CA GLU A 190 -1.78 20.75 -29.55
C GLU A 190 -2.48 19.81 -30.55
N PHE A 191 -2.18 18.52 -30.52
CA PHE A 191 -2.83 17.51 -31.37
C PHE A 191 -4.34 17.42 -31.12
N ILE A 192 -4.77 17.44 -29.86
CA ILE A 192 -6.19 17.39 -29.48
C ILE A 192 -6.91 18.67 -29.95
N SER A 193 -6.27 19.83 -29.79
CA SER A 193 -6.82 21.12 -30.23
C SER A 193 -7.00 21.17 -31.75
N GLN A 194 -6.06 20.61 -32.52
CA GLN A 194 -6.16 20.51 -33.99
C GLN A 194 -7.31 19.63 -34.46
N LYS A 195 -7.78 18.68 -33.63
CA LYS A 195 -8.96 17.85 -33.92
C LYS A 195 -10.29 18.59 -33.69
N GLY A 196 -10.26 19.82 -33.16
CA GLY A 196 -11.44 20.66 -32.96
C GLY A 196 -12.35 20.20 -31.80
N VAL A 197 -11.85 19.35 -30.90
CA VAL A 197 -12.65 18.80 -29.80
C VAL A 197 -12.48 19.68 -28.56
N ILE A 198 -13.47 20.52 -28.29
CA ILE A 198 -13.45 21.46 -27.16
C ILE A 198 -13.50 20.68 -25.84
N GLY A 199 -12.63 21.03 -24.90
CA GLY A 199 -12.66 20.52 -23.53
C GLY A 199 -12.05 19.14 -23.30
N GLN A 200 -11.47 18.51 -24.33
CA GLN A 200 -10.72 17.26 -24.15
C GLN A 200 -9.24 17.52 -23.85
N GLN A 201 -8.63 16.60 -23.09
CA GLN A 201 -7.24 16.67 -22.65
C GLN A 201 -6.61 15.27 -22.73
N LEU A 202 -5.30 15.20 -22.50
CA LEU A 202 -4.61 13.92 -22.40
C LEU A 202 -5.12 13.14 -21.18
N GLU A 203 -5.74 11.98 -21.41
CA GLU A 203 -6.39 11.18 -20.38
C GLU A 203 -5.44 10.18 -19.71
N LEU A 204 -4.43 9.69 -20.43
CA LEU A 204 -3.46 8.73 -19.91
C LEU A 204 -2.06 8.96 -20.47
N LEU A 205 -1.07 9.05 -19.57
CA LEU A 205 0.34 9.01 -19.92
C LEU A 205 1.00 7.73 -19.39
N VAL A 206 1.38 6.83 -20.30
CA VAL A 206 2.14 5.61 -20.00
C VAL A 206 3.62 5.94 -19.93
N ILE A 207 4.27 5.63 -18.80
CA ILE A 207 5.67 5.98 -18.58
C ILE A 207 6.51 4.74 -18.30
N VAL A 208 7.48 4.46 -19.16
CA VAL A 208 8.45 3.38 -18.96
C VAL A 208 9.65 3.92 -18.18
N LEU A 209 9.84 3.41 -16.98
CA LEU A 209 10.92 3.79 -16.07
C LEU A 209 12.13 2.85 -16.22
N PRO A 210 13.36 3.37 -16.00
CA PRO A 210 14.53 2.51 -15.83
C PRO A 210 14.35 1.59 -14.62
N ASP A 211 15.02 0.43 -14.62
CA ASP A 211 15.00 -0.48 -13.47
C ASP A 211 15.78 0.07 -12.26
N ALA A 212 16.84 0.84 -12.51
CA ALA A 212 17.62 1.51 -11.49
C ALA A 212 16.97 2.84 -11.06
N ASN A 213 16.99 3.15 -9.77
CA ASN A 213 16.49 4.41 -9.19
C ASN A 213 15.00 4.72 -9.50
N ALA A 214 14.21 3.73 -9.93
CA ALA A 214 12.82 3.89 -10.34
C ALA A 214 11.95 4.62 -9.30
N THR A 215 12.20 4.38 -8.00
CA THR A 215 11.44 5.00 -6.90
C THR A 215 11.57 6.53 -6.89
N VAL A 216 12.76 7.06 -7.17
CA VAL A 216 13.00 8.52 -7.18
C VAL A 216 12.25 9.14 -8.36
N PHE A 217 12.41 8.56 -9.55
CA PHE A 217 11.73 9.04 -10.76
C PHE A 217 10.22 8.94 -10.66
N TYR A 218 9.71 7.84 -10.08
CA TYR A 218 8.29 7.61 -9.87
C TYR A 218 7.66 8.74 -9.05
N GLY A 219 8.29 9.14 -7.94
CA GLY A 219 7.77 10.20 -7.08
C GLY A 219 7.69 11.55 -7.81
N ARG A 220 8.77 11.93 -8.51
CA ARG A 220 8.84 13.16 -9.30
C ARG A 220 7.76 13.23 -10.39
N ILE A 221 7.62 12.15 -11.15
CA ILE A 221 6.62 12.03 -12.23
C ILE A 221 5.21 12.18 -11.67
N LYS A 222 4.92 11.45 -10.60
CA LYS A 222 3.59 11.43 -9.99
C LYS A 222 3.21 12.80 -9.46
N ARG A 223 4.13 13.47 -8.76
CA ARG A 223 3.95 14.84 -8.29
C ARG A 223 3.67 15.78 -9.48
N LEU A 224 4.60 15.87 -10.44
CA LEU A 224 4.48 16.76 -11.59
C LEU A 224 3.15 16.55 -12.34
N CYS A 225 2.80 15.31 -12.66
CA CYS A 225 1.61 15.02 -13.44
C CYS A 225 0.31 15.28 -12.67
N GLU A 226 0.26 15.01 -11.37
CA GLU A 226 -1.00 15.07 -10.62
C GLU A 226 -1.24 16.44 -9.95
N THR A 227 -0.18 17.17 -9.61
CA THR A 227 -0.29 18.48 -8.96
C THR A 227 -0.17 19.65 -9.94
N GLU A 228 0.64 19.51 -11.00
CA GLU A 228 0.87 20.62 -11.95
C GLU A 228 0.14 20.43 -13.28
N LEU A 229 0.18 19.23 -13.87
CA LEU A 229 -0.35 19.00 -15.23
C LEU A 229 -1.79 18.48 -15.26
N GLY A 230 -2.23 17.79 -14.21
CA GLY A 230 -3.55 17.15 -14.18
C GLY A 230 -3.66 15.94 -15.10
N VAL A 231 -2.60 15.14 -15.25
CA VAL A 231 -2.59 13.97 -16.15
C VAL A 231 -2.50 12.68 -15.35
N ILE A 232 -3.39 11.73 -15.63
CA ILE A 232 -3.32 10.39 -15.05
C ILE A 232 -2.12 9.63 -15.65
N THR A 233 -1.29 9.07 -14.78
CA THR A 233 -0.10 8.32 -15.19
C THR A 233 -0.16 6.85 -14.81
N GLN A 234 0.36 6.01 -15.72
CA GLN A 234 0.67 4.62 -15.43
C GLN A 234 2.15 4.32 -15.71
N CYS A 235 2.92 4.15 -14.64
CA CYS A 235 4.34 3.81 -14.74
C CYS A 235 4.55 2.29 -14.80
N CYS A 236 5.52 1.84 -15.60
CA CYS A 236 5.98 0.46 -15.66
C CYS A 236 7.52 0.40 -15.68
N LEU A 237 8.12 -0.72 -15.27
CA LEU A 237 9.57 -0.91 -15.27
C LEU A 237 10.03 -1.50 -16.61
N ALA A 238 11.22 -1.10 -17.06
CA ALA A 238 11.81 -1.55 -18.31
C ALA A 238 11.86 -3.08 -18.46
N LYS A 239 12.29 -3.82 -17.42
CA LYS A 239 12.30 -5.29 -17.43
C LYS A 239 10.95 -5.95 -17.76
N ASN A 240 9.84 -5.31 -17.40
CA ASN A 240 8.49 -5.84 -17.66
C ASN A 240 8.00 -5.53 -19.08
N VAL A 241 8.58 -4.51 -19.72
CA VAL A 241 8.34 -4.15 -21.12
C VAL A 241 9.17 -5.03 -22.05
N GLN A 242 10.41 -5.38 -21.65
CA GLN A 242 11.25 -6.31 -22.41
C GLN A 242 10.74 -7.75 -22.37
N ASN A 243 10.23 -8.19 -21.21
CA ASN A 243 9.70 -9.53 -21.02
C ASN A 243 8.19 -9.48 -20.74
N VAL A 244 7.43 -9.11 -21.77
CA VAL A 244 5.98 -8.92 -21.67
C VAL A 244 5.31 -10.25 -21.32
N ARG A 245 4.62 -10.28 -20.18
CA ARG A 245 3.77 -11.40 -19.75
C ARG A 245 2.33 -10.97 -19.79
N GLU A 246 1.44 -11.82 -20.30
CA GLU A 246 0.02 -11.48 -20.41
C GLU A 246 -0.61 -11.17 -19.03
N GLN A 247 -0.27 -11.95 -18.00
CA GLN A 247 -0.73 -11.67 -16.63
C GLN A 247 -0.28 -10.29 -16.11
N TYR A 248 0.91 -9.83 -16.51
CA TYR A 248 1.39 -8.50 -16.16
C TYR A 248 0.55 -7.41 -16.83
N LEU A 249 0.26 -7.56 -18.13
CA LEU A 249 -0.61 -6.63 -18.87
C LEU A 249 -2.03 -6.59 -18.28
N ARG A 250 -2.61 -7.75 -17.92
CA ARG A 250 -3.93 -7.81 -17.27
C ARG A 250 -3.95 -7.05 -15.94
N ASN A 251 -2.92 -7.23 -15.12
CA ASN A 251 -2.78 -6.49 -13.86
C ASN A 251 -2.54 -5.00 -14.07
N LEU A 252 -1.79 -4.62 -15.12
CA LEU A 252 -1.57 -3.22 -15.48
C LEU A 252 -2.87 -2.55 -15.96
N ALA A 253 -3.64 -3.25 -16.78
CA ALA A 253 -4.92 -2.79 -17.30
C ALA A 253 -5.97 -2.63 -16.19
N LEU A 254 -6.00 -3.52 -15.19
CA LEU A 254 -6.81 -3.33 -13.96
C LEU A 254 -6.47 -2.01 -13.26
N LYS A 255 -5.18 -1.66 -13.14
CA LYS A 255 -4.73 -0.39 -12.53
C LYS A 255 -5.07 0.82 -13.38
N ILE A 256 -5.01 0.71 -14.71
CA ILE A 256 -5.40 1.79 -15.62
C ILE A 256 -6.90 2.04 -15.49
N ASN A 257 -7.71 0.98 -15.55
CA ASN A 257 -9.17 1.09 -15.49
C ASN A 257 -9.64 1.86 -14.26
N VAL A 258 -9.16 1.48 -13.07
CA VAL A 258 -9.55 2.16 -11.81
C VAL A 258 -9.15 3.64 -11.76
N LYS A 259 -8.16 4.07 -12.55
CA LYS A 259 -7.73 5.48 -12.63
C LYS A 259 -8.54 6.32 -13.60
N VAL A 260 -9.36 5.70 -14.45
CA VAL A 260 -10.13 6.41 -15.49
C VAL A 260 -11.65 6.23 -15.33
N VAL A 261 -12.09 5.53 -14.29
CA VAL A 261 -13.51 5.40 -13.94
C VAL A 261 -13.82 6.17 -12.65
N ALA A 262 -14.80 7.07 -12.67
CA ALA A 262 -15.05 8.03 -11.58
C ALA A 262 -16.34 7.79 -10.76
N SER A 263 -17.30 6.99 -11.21
CA SER A 263 -18.63 6.97 -10.56
C SER A 263 -18.68 6.29 -9.17
N MET A 264 -19.08 7.03 -8.14
CA MET A 264 -19.33 6.49 -6.80
C MET A 264 -20.66 5.73 -6.80
N ASP A 265 -20.62 4.47 -7.23
CA ASP A 265 -21.83 3.66 -7.42
C ASP A 265 -22.18 2.91 -6.12
N TRP A 266 -23.35 3.21 -5.57
CA TRP A 266 -24.06 2.33 -4.63
C TRP A 266 -25.10 1.54 -5.44
N PRO A 267 -25.20 0.21 -5.28
CA PRO A 267 -24.61 -0.66 -4.23
C PRO A 267 -23.21 -1.25 -4.48
N GLU A 268 -22.53 -0.91 -5.58
CA GLU A 268 -21.36 -1.66 -6.06
C GLU A 268 -20.04 -1.43 -5.29
N VAL A 269 -19.97 -0.46 -4.36
CA VAL A 269 -18.81 -0.10 -3.49
C VAL A 269 -17.45 -0.27 -4.17
N SER A 270 -17.38 0.11 -5.44
CA SER A 270 -16.25 -0.19 -6.33
C SER A 270 -15.28 0.98 -6.50
N LYS A 271 -15.66 2.17 -6.02
CA LYS A 271 -14.91 3.42 -6.17
C LYS A 271 -14.83 4.17 -4.82
N TYR A 272 -13.72 4.88 -4.60
CA TYR A 272 -13.40 5.55 -3.34
C TYR A 272 -12.83 6.95 -3.59
N LYS A 273 -13.38 7.97 -2.94
CA LYS A 273 -12.76 9.30 -2.86
C LYS A 273 -11.76 9.32 -1.71
N CYS A 274 -10.66 10.06 -1.87
CA CYS A 274 -9.64 10.18 -0.83
C CYS A 274 -9.38 11.64 -0.46
N SER A 275 -9.34 11.91 0.84
CA SER A 275 -8.86 13.15 1.44
C SER A 275 -7.59 12.85 2.26
N VAL A 276 -6.65 13.80 2.28
CA VAL A 276 -5.39 13.67 3.04
C VAL A 276 -5.04 15.02 3.66
N SER A 277 -4.60 14.99 4.91
CA SER A 277 -4.08 16.13 5.67
C SER A 277 -2.69 15.81 6.22
N SER A 278 -1.88 16.86 6.42
CA SER A 278 -0.60 16.77 7.13
C SER A 278 -0.82 17.06 8.61
N GLN A 279 -0.02 16.43 9.46
CA GLN A 279 -0.16 16.49 10.92
C GLN A 279 1.21 16.61 11.59
N SER A 280 1.22 16.85 12.90
CA SER A 280 2.44 17.02 13.67
C SER A 280 3.25 15.72 13.74
N HIS A 281 4.54 15.83 14.08
CA HIS A 281 5.42 14.66 14.14
C HIS A 281 4.91 13.62 15.14
N ARG A 282 4.66 12.38 14.66
CA ARG A 282 4.18 11.23 15.46
C ARG A 282 2.81 11.43 16.13
N GLU A 283 1.99 12.30 15.56
CA GLU A 283 0.59 12.45 15.94
C GLU A 283 -0.23 11.32 15.32
N GLU A 284 -0.88 10.50 16.16
CA GLU A 284 -1.69 9.36 15.71
C GLU A 284 -3.16 9.72 15.55
N ILE A 285 -3.70 10.61 16.40
CA ILE A 285 -5.11 11.04 16.31
C ILE A 285 -5.26 11.95 15.10
N ILE A 286 -6.22 11.68 14.23
CA ILE A 286 -6.44 12.50 13.03
C ILE A 286 -7.01 13.86 13.44
N ALA A 287 -6.18 14.91 13.40
CA ALA A 287 -6.59 16.26 13.77
C ALA A 287 -7.68 16.82 12.84
N ASP A 288 -7.45 16.77 11.52
CA ASP A 288 -8.36 17.30 10.51
C ASP A 288 -9.31 16.22 9.97
N LEU A 289 -9.90 15.41 10.86
CA LEU A 289 -10.87 14.38 10.45
C LEU A 289 -12.18 15.03 9.97
N PHE A 290 -12.51 16.19 10.52
CA PHE A 290 -13.61 17.03 10.08
C PHE A 290 -13.06 18.27 9.35
N THR A 291 -13.49 18.45 8.11
CA THR A 291 -13.31 19.68 7.34
C THR A 291 -14.66 20.03 6.69
N GLU A 292 -15.05 21.30 6.75
CA GLU A 292 -16.25 21.78 6.06
C GLU A 292 -15.99 21.74 4.55
N VAL A 293 -16.71 20.86 3.84
CA VAL A 293 -16.69 20.79 2.38
C VAL A 293 -18.14 20.77 1.94
N GLU A 294 -18.56 21.78 1.16
CA GLU A 294 -19.87 21.79 0.52
C GLU A 294 -19.91 20.67 -0.56
N ASP A 295 -20.59 19.57 -0.26
CA ASP A 295 -20.95 18.60 -1.29
C ASP A 295 -22.29 18.99 -1.92
N SER A 296 -22.27 19.29 -3.21
CA SER A 296 -23.43 19.65 -4.02
C SER A 296 -24.56 18.61 -4.04
N GLN A 297 -24.31 17.38 -3.58
CA GLN A 297 -25.27 16.27 -3.61
C GLN A 297 -25.66 15.85 -2.19
N ASN A 298 -26.61 16.57 -1.62
CA ASN A 298 -27.17 16.39 -0.27
C ASN A 298 -27.92 15.05 -0.11
N ARG A 299 -27.19 13.92 -0.14
CA ARG A 299 -27.74 12.57 -0.01
C ARG A 299 -27.45 11.99 1.37
N LEU A 300 -28.46 11.38 1.98
CA LEU A 300 -28.34 10.61 3.22
C LEU A 300 -27.43 9.39 3.01
N VAL A 301 -26.33 9.29 3.78
CA VAL A 301 -25.37 8.18 3.72
C VAL A 301 -25.24 7.52 5.09
N TYR A 302 -25.71 6.29 5.23
CA TYR A 302 -25.38 5.45 6.38
C TYR A 302 -23.88 5.10 6.33
N GLY A 303 -23.11 5.55 7.32
CA GLY A 303 -21.64 5.50 7.30
C GLY A 303 -21.01 4.71 8.45
N GLY A 304 -19.83 4.15 8.21
CA GLY A 304 -18.99 3.51 9.22
C GLY A 304 -17.53 3.85 9.00
N MET A 305 -16.72 3.82 10.07
CA MET A 305 -15.30 4.13 10.01
C MET A 305 -14.46 2.88 10.26
N ILE A 306 -13.52 2.62 9.34
CA ILE A 306 -12.49 1.59 9.51
C ILE A 306 -11.15 2.29 9.78
N ARG A 307 -10.62 2.13 10.99
CA ARG A 307 -9.39 2.80 11.47
C ARG A 307 -8.23 1.81 11.58
N ASP A 308 -7.17 2.02 10.80
CA ASP A 308 -5.95 1.17 10.81
C ASP A 308 -4.84 1.78 11.66
N GLY A 309 -4.11 0.96 12.41
CA GLY A 309 -2.81 1.36 12.99
C GLY A 309 -2.84 1.90 14.42
N VAL A 310 -3.98 1.90 15.09
CA VAL A 310 -4.10 2.37 16.47
C VAL A 310 -3.59 1.29 17.43
N SER A 311 -2.82 1.70 18.45
CA SER A 311 -2.38 0.80 19.53
C SER A 311 -3.48 0.63 20.59
N GLU A 312 -3.54 -0.52 21.27
CA GLU A 312 -4.60 -0.81 22.25
C GLU A 312 -4.70 0.23 23.37
N GLY A 313 -3.55 0.74 23.85
CA GLY A 313 -3.51 1.82 24.85
C GLY A 313 -4.03 3.19 24.38
N GLN A 314 -4.33 3.35 23.08
CA GLN A 314 -4.84 4.59 22.50
C GLN A 314 -6.31 4.47 22.04
N PHE A 315 -6.95 3.31 22.17
CA PHE A 315 -8.30 3.08 21.66
C PHE A 315 -9.33 4.06 22.21
N SER A 316 -9.36 4.28 23.53
CA SER A 316 -10.34 5.18 24.13
C SER A 316 -10.18 6.62 23.62
N GLN A 317 -8.94 7.12 23.57
CA GLN A 317 -8.67 8.48 23.14
C GLN A 317 -8.99 8.70 21.66
N VAL A 318 -8.59 7.76 20.81
CA VAL A 318 -8.88 7.82 19.37
C VAL A 318 -10.38 7.75 19.13
N LEU A 319 -11.08 6.81 19.78
CA LEU A 319 -12.52 6.68 19.64
C LEU A 319 -13.25 7.97 20.03
N LEU A 320 -12.93 8.56 21.19
CA LEU A 320 -13.58 9.77 21.67
C LEU A 320 -13.37 10.95 20.71
N ASN A 321 -12.11 11.21 20.33
CA ASN A 321 -11.79 12.36 19.47
C ASN A 321 -12.32 12.21 18.04
N GLU A 322 -12.10 11.04 17.43
CA GLU A 322 -12.50 10.80 16.04
C GLU A 322 -14.03 10.66 15.91
N MET A 323 -14.72 10.05 16.89
CA MET A 323 -16.18 9.99 16.89
C MET A 323 -16.81 11.37 17.06
N ASP A 324 -16.27 12.21 17.93
CA ASP A 324 -16.76 13.59 18.10
C ASP A 324 -16.63 14.39 16.79
N ALA A 325 -15.50 14.24 16.07
CA ALA A 325 -15.32 14.85 14.75
C ALA A 325 -16.35 14.35 13.72
N ILE A 326 -16.64 13.04 13.68
CA ILE A 326 -17.69 12.48 12.81
C ILE A 326 -19.07 13.05 13.16
N ARG A 327 -19.38 13.18 14.45
CA ARG A 327 -20.67 13.72 14.92
C ARG A 327 -20.83 15.19 14.55
N LYS A 328 -19.78 15.99 14.69
CA LYS A 328 -19.73 17.39 14.22
C LYS A 328 -19.96 17.48 12.71
N ALA A 329 -19.34 16.59 11.94
CA ALA A 329 -19.55 16.52 10.49
C ALA A 329 -20.99 16.18 10.10
N CYS A 330 -21.64 15.27 10.82
CA CYS A 330 -23.04 14.94 10.56
C CYS A 330 -23.94 16.16 10.86
N ALA A 331 -23.68 16.84 11.98
CA ALA A 331 -24.44 18.04 12.36
C ALA A 331 -24.26 19.23 11.41
N SER A 332 -23.14 19.33 10.69
CA SER A 332 -22.90 20.39 9.70
C SER A 332 -23.61 20.14 8.35
N ILE A 333 -24.04 18.91 8.07
CA ILE A 333 -24.75 18.57 6.82
C ILE A 333 -26.23 18.95 6.93
N GLU A 334 -26.90 18.52 7.99
CA GLU A 334 -28.32 18.75 8.21
C GLU A 334 -28.63 18.78 9.72
N GLU A 335 -29.50 19.70 10.14
CA GLU A 335 -29.92 19.82 11.53
C GLU A 335 -30.60 18.54 12.01
N GLY A 336 -30.14 17.97 13.12
CA GLY A 336 -30.65 16.72 13.66
C GLY A 336 -30.14 15.43 12.98
N TYR A 337 -29.25 15.53 11.98
CA TYR A 337 -28.68 14.35 11.32
C TYR A 337 -27.69 13.60 12.22
N LEU A 338 -28.16 12.48 12.79
CA LEU A 338 -27.39 11.64 13.73
C LEU A 338 -27.44 10.16 13.32
N PRO A 339 -26.77 9.78 12.21
CA PRO A 339 -26.78 8.39 11.76
C PRO A 339 -26.12 7.45 12.79
N PRO A 340 -26.56 6.18 12.90
CA PRO A 340 -25.80 5.17 13.63
C PRO A 340 -24.42 4.99 12.99
N VAL A 341 -23.34 5.06 13.79
CA VAL A 341 -21.97 4.92 13.31
C VAL A 341 -21.35 3.66 13.91
N THR A 342 -20.81 2.79 13.05
CA THR A 342 -19.99 1.65 13.46
C THR A 342 -18.52 2.00 13.33
N PHE A 343 -17.76 1.91 14.42
CA PHE A 343 -16.32 2.20 14.45
C PHE A 343 -15.52 0.90 14.62
N VAL A 344 -14.69 0.56 13.63
CA VAL A 344 -13.93 -0.69 13.61
C VAL A 344 -12.43 -0.39 13.56
N VAL A 345 -11.71 -0.76 14.62
CA VAL A 345 -10.24 -0.69 14.64
C VAL A 345 -9.65 -1.97 14.05
N VAL A 346 -8.74 -1.82 13.10
CA VAL A 346 -8.02 -2.93 12.44
C VAL A 346 -6.56 -2.87 12.82
N GLN A 347 -6.03 -4.00 13.33
CA GLN A 347 -4.63 -4.14 13.68
C GLN A 347 -3.99 -5.27 12.89
N LYS A 348 -3.24 -4.96 11.84
CA LYS A 348 -2.51 -5.97 11.05
C LYS A 348 -1.23 -6.47 11.74
N ARG A 349 -0.59 -5.60 12.53
CA ARG A 349 0.70 -5.86 13.16
C ARG A 349 0.48 -6.23 14.63
N HIS A 350 0.34 -7.52 14.88
CA HIS A 350 0.16 -8.09 16.23
C HIS A 350 1.03 -9.34 16.42
N HIS A 351 1.13 -9.81 17.67
CA HIS A 351 1.89 -11.00 18.04
C HIS A 351 1.09 -12.31 17.98
N THR A 352 -0.23 -12.25 17.75
CA THR A 352 -1.05 -13.45 17.52
C THR A 352 -0.67 -14.19 16.25
N ARG A 353 -0.53 -15.52 16.34
CA ARG A 353 -0.41 -16.44 15.21
C ARG A 353 -1.40 -17.58 15.39
N LEU A 354 -1.91 -18.11 14.29
CA LEU A 354 -2.85 -19.23 14.27
C LEU A 354 -2.24 -20.35 13.43
N PHE A 355 -2.34 -21.56 13.93
CA PHE A 355 -1.82 -22.77 13.29
C PHE A 355 -2.96 -23.79 13.14
N PRO A 356 -2.97 -24.59 12.06
CA PRO A 356 -3.86 -25.74 11.97
C PRO A 356 -3.55 -26.73 13.09
N GLU A 357 -4.56 -27.38 13.65
CA GLU A 357 -4.34 -28.41 14.67
C GLU A 357 -3.66 -29.65 14.08
N ASP A 358 -4.05 -30.03 12.86
CA ASP A 358 -3.50 -31.15 12.11
C ASP A 358 -2.75 -30.66 10.85
N HIS A 359 -1.43 -30.81 10.86
CA HIS A 359 -0.54 -30.46 9.73
C HIS A 359 -0.58 -31.49 8.59
N HIS A 360 -1.27 -32.62 8.76
CA HIS A 360 -1.48 -33.63 7.72
C HIS A 360 -2.81 -33.46 6.98
N ALA A 361 -3.76 -32.70 7.55
CA ALA A 361 -5.05 -32.39 6.94
C ALA A 361 -4.92 -31.38 5.79
N SER A 362 -4.50 -31.85 4.61
CA SER A 362 -4.31 -31.02 3.41
C SER A 362 -5.55 -30.22 2.98
N ASN A 363 -6.75 -30.69 3.34
CA ASN A 363 -8.02 -30.02 3.07
C ASN A 363 -8.32 -28.82 4.00
N GLN A 364 -7.49 -28.57 5.02
CA GLN A 364 -7.63 -27.48 5.99
C GLN A 364 -6.57 -26.38 5.84
N MET A 365 -5.71 -26.49 4.81
CA MET A 365 -4.57 -25.59 4.62
C MET A 365 -4.47 -25.04 3.20
N ASP A 366 -3.80 -23.90 3.07
CA ASP A 366 -3.40 -23.33 1.78
C ASP A 366 -2.11 -24.00 1.21
N ARG A 367 -1.68 -23.57 0.02
CA ARG A 367 -0.44 -24.06 -0.62
C ARG A 367 0.82 -23.79 0.21
N SER A 368 0.78 -22.83 1.12
CA SER A 368 1.88 -22.47 2.03
C SER A 368 1.79 -23.18 3.38
N ARG A 369 0.82 -24.09 3.56
CA ARG A 369 0.48 -24.78 4.82
C ARG A 369 -0.01 -23.86 5.94
N ASN A 370 -0.51 -22.68 5.62
CA ASN A 370 -1.22 -21.81 6.57
C ASN A 370 -2.68 -22.26 6.69
N ILE A 371 -3.34 -21.76 7.74
CA ILE A 371 -4.81 -21.85 7.87
C ILE A 371 -5.48 -21.31 6.59
N LEU A 372 -6.57 -21.94 6.18
CA LEU A 372 -7.32 -21.48 5.00
C LEU A 372 -7.78 -20.02 5.21
N PRO A 373 -7.71 -19.18 4.17
CA PRO A 373 -8.46 -17.93 4.17
C PRO A 373 -9.95 -18.25 4.31
N GLY A 374 -10.75 -17.28 4.80
CA GLY A 374 -12.21 -17.31 4.95
C GLY A 374 -13.01 -17.45 3.64
N ASN A 375 -12.51 -18.25 2.69
CA ASN A 375 -13.01 -18.54 1.36
C ASN A 375 -12.77 -20.05 1.09
N LYS A 376 -13.62 -20.91 1.69
CA LYS A 376 -13.57 -22.36 1.45
C LYS A 376 -14.20 -22.74 0.09
N PRO A 377 -13.69 -23.77 -0.61
CA PRO A 377 -14.50 -24.48 -1.61
C PRO A 377 -15.70 -25.14 -0.92
N PRO A 378 -16.85 -25.32 -1.62
CA PRO A 378 -18.15 -25.68 -1.03
C PRO A 378 -18.20 -27.01 -0.25
N HIS A 379 -17.14 -27.82 -0.23
CA HIS A 379 -17.10 -29.15 0.39
C HIS A 379 -16.14 -29.32 1.57
N ALA A 380 -15.57 -28.23 2.12
CA ALA A 380 -14.58 -28.33 3.20
C ALA A 380 -15.19 -28.30 4.62
N LEU A 381 -14.87 -29.32 5.43
CA LEU A 381 -15.34 -29.54 6.81
C LEU A 381 -14.92 -28.42 7.79
N PRO A 382 -15.60 -28.23 8.94
CA PRO A 382 -15.18 -27.29 10.00
C PRO A 382 -13.71 -27.50 10.42
N CYS A 383 -13.00 -26.42 10.76
CA CYS A 383 -11.58 -26.49 11.16
C CYS A 383 -11.43 -26.16 12.65
N SER A 384 -10.76 -27.04 13.39
CA SER A 384 -10.23 -26.73 14.72
C SER A 384 -8.91 -25.96 14.57
N ILE A 385 -8.76 -24.84 15.26
CA ILE A 385 -7.55 -23.99 15.25
C ILE A 385 -7.05 -23.90 16.70
N ARG A 386 -5.85 -23.36 16.99
CA ARG A 386 -5.35 -23.22 18.36
C ARG A 386 -5.40 -21.76 18.91
N ARG A 387 -6.35 -21.41 19.83
CA ARG A 387 -6.46 -20.21 20.75
C ARG A 387 -7.79 -20.12 21.57
N GLU A 388 -7.83 -19.49 22.75
CA GLU A 388 -9.02 -18.80 23.34
C GLU A 388 -8.57 -17.35 23.62
N GLN A 389 -9.34 -16.25 23.54
CA GLN A 389 -10.74 -15.99 23.87
C GLN A 389 -11.46 -15.26 22.72
N PHE A 390 -12.79 -15.34 22.74
CA PHE A 390 -13.71 -14.64 21.85
C PHE A 390 -13.69 -13.13 22.11
N GLN A 391 -12.79 -12.40 21.47
CA GLN A 391 -13.05 -11.04 21.04
C GLN A 391 -13.45 -11.13 19.56
N ARG A 392 -14.45 -10.36 19.12
CA ARG A 392 -14.96 -10.27 17.73
C ARG A 392 -13.89 -9.79 16.69
N ARG A 393 -12.63 -10.21 16.79
CA ARG A 393 -11.43 -9.49 16.33
C ARG A 393 -10.76 -10.04 15.07
N CYS A 394 -11.14 -11.19 14.50
CA CYS A 394 -10.46 -11.67 13.28
C CYS A 394 -11.41 -12.39 12.32
N VAL A 395 -11.83 -11.70 11.26
CA VAL A 395 -12.28 -12.33 10.02
C VAL A 395 -11.05 -12.41 9.11
N ALA A 396 -10.51 -13.61 8.91
CA ALA A 396 -9.42 -13.83 7.99
C ALA A 396 -9.97 -13.81 6.56
N ASN A 397 -10.18 -12.63 5.97
CA ASN A 397 -10.00 -12.52 4.54
C ASN A 397 -9.63 -11.11 4.08
N ILE A 398 -8.57 -11.09 3.28
CA ILE A 398 -7.71 -9.95 2.98
C ILE A 398 -7.03 -9.46 4.25
N ASP A 399 -5.70 -9.52 4.23
CA ASP A 399 -4.75 -8.99 5.20
C ASP A 399 -5.04 -7.54 5.68
N LEU A 400 -5.96 -6.84 5.02
CA LEU A 400 -6.59 -5.57 5.37
C LEU A 400 -7.85 -5.40 4.48
N PRO A 401 -8.99 -4.90 5.00
CA PRO A 401 -10.12 -4.45 4.16
C PRO A 401 -9.66 -3.58 2.97
N PHE A 402 -10.31 -3.70 1.80
CA PHE A 402 -9.94 -2.98 0.57
C PHE A 402 -9.76 -1.47 0.80
N VAL A 403 -10.66 -0.85 1.58
CA VAL A 403 -10.60 0.57 1.96
C VAL A 403 -9.26 0.95 2.60
N LEU A 404 -8.79 0.13 3.54
CA LEU A 404 -7.53 0.38 4.24
C LEU A 404 -6.31 0.13 3.34
N HIS A 405 -6.42 -0.80 2.37
CA HIS A 405 -5.36 -0.98 1.37
C HIS A 405 -5.20 0.28 0.53
N PHE A 406 -6.31 0.85 0.05
CA PHE A 406 -6.31 2.11 -0.69
C PHE A 406 -5.76 3.26 0.15
N LEU A 407 -6.17 3.42 1.41
CA LEU A 407 -5.60 4.43 2.31
C LEU A 407 -4.07 4.31 2.44
N ARG A 408 -3.54 3.09 2.60
CA ARG A 408 -2.08 2.88 2.66
C ARG A 408 -1.38 3.21 1.34
N CYS A 409 -2.00 2.91 0.21
CA CYS A 409 -1.49 3.32 -1.11
C CYS A 409 -1.45 4.83 -1.23
N THR A 410 -2.53 5.53 -0.86
CA THR A 410 -2.58 6.99 -0.88
C THR A 410 -1.50 7.59 0.00
N MET A 411 -1.37 7.16 1.26
CA MET A 411 -0.34 7.67 2.16
C MET A 411 1.09 7.44 1.63
N ARG A 412 1.32 6.34 0.91
CA ARG A 412 2.62 6.09 0.25
C ARG A 412 2.85 7.03 -0.92
N THR A 413 1.83 7.30 -1.73
CA THR A 413 1.90 8.27 -2.84
C THR A 413 2.22 9.67 -2.32
N TRP A 414 1.54 10.14 -1.28
CA TRP A 414 1.81 11.45 -0.67
C TRP A 414 3.20 11.56 -0.06
N ARG A 415 3.75 10.49 0.53
CA ARG A 415 5.16 10.48 0.98
C ARG A 415 6.13 10.76 -0.17
N HIS A 416 5.88 10.20 -1.35
CA HIS A 416 6.71 10.50 -2.51
C HIS A 416 6.64 11.97 -2.93
N TYR A 417 5.54 12.68 -2.66
CA TYR A 417 5.42 14.12 -2.98
C TYR A 417 6.21 14.99 -2.03
N LEU A 418 6.40 14.54 -0.80
CA LEU A 418 7.14 15.24 0.24
C LEU A 418 8.66 15.00 0.17
N GLU A 419 9.09 13.80 -0.28
CA GLU A 419 10.50 13.41 -0.32
C GLU A 419 11.36 14.30 -1.24
N GLU A 420 10.81 14.91 -2.30
CA GLU A 420 11.56 15.83 -3.17
C GLU A 420 11.83 17.23 -2.59
N GLY A 421 11.14 17.61 -1.52
CA GLY A 421 11.45 18.83 -0.77
C GLY A 421 12.69 18.69 0.14
N SER A 422 13.37 17.55 0.07
CA SER A 422 14.53 17.21 0.88
C SER A 422 15.59 16.65 -0.06
N LEU A 423 16.49 17.51 -0.55
CA LEU A 423 17.77 17.03 -1.08
C LEU A 423 18.38 16.06 -0.05
N PRO A 424 19.08 15.00 -0.47
CA PRO A 424 19.86 14.21 0.48
C PRO A 424 20.86 15.18 1.11
N ASP A 425 20.69 15.48 2.40
CA ASP A 425 21.65 16.27 3.17
C ASP A 425 23.05 15.69 2.92
N GLN A 426 23.85 16.43 2.14
CA GLN A 426 25.27 16.23 2.13
C GLN A 426 25.77 16.67 3.50
N GLY A 427 26.11 15.68 4.33
CA GLY A 427 26.98 15.86 5.48
C GLY A 427 26.55 16.93 6.49
N SER A 428 25.59 16.61 7.37
CA SER A 428 25.65 17.17 8.72
C SER A 428 26.73 16.40 9.50
N SER A 429 27.98 16.85 9.34
CA SER A 429 29.09 16.52 10.22
C SER A 429 28.79 16.96 11.65
N SER A 430 29.14 16.08 12.60
CA SER A 430 29.37 16.35 14.03
C SER A 430 28.30 17.13 14.80
N ALA A 431 27.42 16.41 15.48
CA ALA A 431 26.94 16.82 16.80
C ALA A 431 27.27 15.69 17.78
N SER A 432 28.23 16.00 18.66
CA SER A 432 28.72 15.16 19.74
C SER A 432 27.60 14.70 20.68
N ALA A 433 27.72 13.47 21.14
CA ALA A 433 26.88 12.90 22.17
C ALA A 433 27.14 13.61 23.51
N ALA A 434 26.20 14.44 23.97
CA ALA A 434 26.10 14.86 25.35
C ALA A 434 24.63 15.11 25.72
N GLY A 435 24.13 14.36 26.70
CA GLY A 435 22.98 14.69 27.58
C GLY A 435 21.69 15.18 26.92
N GLY A 436 20.82 14.27 26.47
CA GLY A 436 19.49 14.60 25.98
C GLY A 436 18.48 14.88 27.10
N SER A 437 18.39 16.14 27.53
CA SER A 437 17.15 16.69 28.11
C SER A 437 16.06 16.64 27.02
N ARG A 438 14.85 16.18 27.37
CA ARG A 438 13.67 16.16 26.49
C ARG A 438 13.30 17.61 26.12
N ARG A 439 13.88 18.14 25.04
CA ARG A 439 13.36 19.34 24.38
C ARG A 439 12.02 18.98 23.74
N ASN A 440 10.98 19.69 24.16
CA ASN A 440 9.66 19.71 23.55
C ASN A 440 9.81 19.99 22.05
N ASP A 441 9.45 19.02 21.21
CA ASP A 441 9.46 19.12 19.73
C ASP A 441 8.27 19.95 19.21
N ARG A 442 7.88 21.00 19.97
CA ARG A 442 6.80 21.93 19.64
C ARG A 442 7.40 23.06 18.80
N GLY A 443 7.58 22.83 17.50
CA GLY A 443 8.02 23.94 16.64
C GLY A 443 8.44 23.62 15.21
N VAL A 444 8.48 22.35 14.78
CA VAL A 444 8.73 22.08 13.35
C VAL A 444 7.44 22.40 12.58
N PRO A 445 7.43 23.43 11.70
CA PRO A 445 6.23 23.77 10.94
C PRO A 445 5.84 22.59 10.05
N VAL A 446 4.58 22.21 10.11
CA VAL A 446 4.02 21.15 9.27
C VAL A 446 4.10 21.61 7.81
N LYS A 447 4.84 20.89 6.97
CA LYS A 447 4.92 21.22 5.54
C LYS A 447 3.53 21.08 4.91
N PRO A 448 3.04 22.09 4.17
CA PRO A 448 1.78 21.98 3.47
C PRO A 448 1.87 20.92 2.37
N LEU A 449 0.78 20.20 2.17
CA LEU A 449 0.68 19.22 1.09
C LEU A 449 0.48 19.95 -0.25
N PRO A 450 1.09 19.47 -1.35
CA PRO A 450 0.82 20.05 -2.66
C PRO A 450 -0.63 19.80 -3.08
N GLU A 451 -1.25 20.79 -3.71
CA GLU A 451 -2.62 20.66 -4.18
C GLU A 451 -2.68 19.78 -5.44
N ILE A 452 -3.56 18.77 -5.43
CA ILE A 452 -3.81 17.91 -6.59
C ILE A 452 -4.78 18.63 -7.53
N LYS A 453 -4.64 18.47 -8.84
CA LYS A 453 -5.59 19.04 -9.81
C LYS A 453 -6.98 18.41 -9.69
N GLU A 454 -8.03 19.22 -9.85
CA GLU A 454 -9.42 18.79 -9.62
C GLU A 454 -9.83 17.61 -10.51
N ASN A 455 -9.40 17.62 -11.77
CA ASN A 455 -9.66 16.54 -12.71
C ASN A 455 -8.98 15.20 -12.33
N VAL A 456 -7.99 15.22 -11.44
CA VAL A 456 -7.33 14.02 -10.89
C VAL A 456 -7.98 13.57 -9.59
N LYS A 457 -8.47 14.51 -8.74
CA LYS A 457 -9.11 14.21 -7.45
C LYS A 457 -10.35 13.30 -7.56
N GLN A 458 -11.03 13.34 -8.69
CA GLN A 458 -12.20 12.50 -8.97
C GLN A 458 -11.86 11.02 -9.24
N PHE A 459 -10.58 10.66 -9.40
CA PHE A 459 -10.14 9.31 -9.74
C PHE A 459 -9.25 8.68 -8.65
N LEU A 460 -9.09 7.35 -8.72
CA LEU A 460 -8.17 6.59 -7.87
C LEU A 460 -6.71 6.72 -8.34
N PHE A 461 -6.19 7.95 -8.43
CA PHE A 461 -4.85 8.26 -8.98
C PHE A 461 -3.70 7.52 -8.27
N TYR A 462 -3.91 7.19 -6.99
CA TYR A 462 -2.99 6.49 -6.10
C TYR A 462 -2.89 4.97 -6.36
N CYS A 463 -3.70 4.42 -7.27
CA CYS A 463 -3.74 2.99 -7.58
C CYS A 463 -2.56 2.46 -8.43
#